data_AF-Q2T025-F1
#
_entry.id   AF-Q2T025-F1
#
_cell.length_a   1.000
_cell.length_b   1.000
_cell.length_c   1.000
_cell.angle_alpha   90.00
_cell.angle_beta   90.00
_cell.angle_gamma   90.00
#
_symmetry.space_group_name_H-M   'P 1'
#
loop_
_entity.id
_entity.type
_entity.pdbx_description
1 polymer ?
#
loop_
_entity_poly.entity_id
_entity_poly.type
_entity_poly.pdbx_seq_one_letter_code
_entity_poly.pdbx_strand_id
1 'polypeptide(L)'
;MAKITTIQSNLNAGELSPPLEGHIDLDRYANGVKTMLNAIPQIEGGARRRFGFRQVAATKTTGATRLVPFVFSKSQAYFVELGDAYARFYTDSGQIQQSGVPIELATPWSASQLFELEYTQNSDTMFIAHRHDQRRARVRGRHARCSVRVPGLGHRWAIHRILGAERLHVHVQLRRPTDLRRHAWRSL
;
A
#
# COMPACT_ATOMS: atom_id res chain seq x y z
N MET A 1 12.49 54.04 23.92
CA MET A 1 13.15 52.72 23.73
C MET A 1 13.65 52.63 22.31
N ALA A 2 14.85 52.07 22.10
CA ALA A 2 15.33 51.76 20.75
C ALA A 2 14.53 50.59 20.17
N LYS A 3 14.08 50.72 18.92
CA LYS A 3 13.40 49.63 18.20
C LYS A 3 14.46 48.69 17.64
N ILE A 4 14.46 47.44 18.09
CA ILE A 4 15.33 46.38 17.56
C ILE A 4 14.49 45.50 16.64
N THR A 5 14.97 45.25 15.42
CA THR A 5 14.36 44.34 14.46
C THR A 5 15.31 43.19 14.18
N THR A 6 14.92 41.97 14.56
CA THR A 6 15.69 40.76 14.26
C THR A 6 15.34 40.26 12.87
N ILE A 7 16.35 40.04 12.02
CA ILE A 7 16.18 39.48 10.69
C ILE A 7 16.31 37.96 10.79
N GLN A 8 15.26 37.23 10.41
CA GLN A 8 15.34 35.78 10.23
C GLN A 8 15.84 35.49 8.81
N SER A 9 17.07 35.01 8.71
CA SER A 9 17.75 34.80 7.42
C SER A 9 17.45 33.46 6.77
N ASN A 10 16.98 32.46 7.54
CA ASN A 10 16.87 31.07 7.08
C ASN A 10 15.75 30.30 7.84
N LEU A 11 15.10 29.36 7.15
CA LEU A 11 14.04 28.47 7.62
C LEU A 11 14.34 26.97 7.41
N ASN A 12 15.61 26.60 7.16
CA ASN A 12 16.01 25.25 6.77
C ASN A 12 15.84 24.19 7.86
N ALA A 13 15.75 24.58 9.14
CA ALA A 13 15.58 23.65 10.25
C ALA A 13 14.14 23.11 10.36
N GLY A 14 13.19 23.74 9.65
CA GLY A 14 11.79 23.31 9.63
C GLY A 14 11.08 23.53 10.97
N GLU A 15 10.08 22.70 11.25
CA GLU A 15 9.32 22.76 12.51
C GLU A 15 10.15 22.19 13.67
N LEU A 16 10.33 23.01 14.71
CA LEU A 16 11.01 22.60 15.93
C LEU A 16 10.09 21.69 16.76
N SER A 17 10.66 20.68 17.41
CA SER A 17 9.89 19.85 18.33
C SER A 17 9.48 20.66 19.57
N PRO A 18 8.31 20.39 20.18
CA PRO A 18 7.83 21.15 21.34
C PRO A 18 8.85 21.28 22.50
N PRO A 19 9.65 20.24 22.84
CA PRO A 19 10.69 20.38 23.86
C PRO A 19 11.85 21.30 23.46
N LEU A 20 12.12 21.45 22.16
CA LEU A 20 13.19 22.31 21.63
C LEU A 20 12.80 23.79 21.60
N GLU A 21 11.52 24.14 21.83
CA GLU A 21 11.05 25.53 21.81
C GLU A 21 11.74 26.44 22.84
N GLY A 22 12.31 25.90 23.93
CA GLY A 22 13.03 26.66 24.94
C GLY A 22 14.56 26.62 24.80
N HIS A 23 15.10 25.80 23.89
CA HIS A 23 16.55 25.60 23.75
C HIS A 23 17.16 26.63 22.81
N ILE A 24 17.24 27.88 23.29
CA ILE A 24 17.76 29.03 22.54
C ILE A 24 19.23 28.89 22.13
N ASP A 25 20.02 28.11 22.88
CA ASP A 25 21.45 27.90 22.65
C ASP A 25 21.74 26.94 21.49
N LEU A 26 20.72 26.25 20.98
CA LEU A 26 20.89 25.33 19.87
C LEU A 26 21.03 26.12 18.56
N ASP A 27 22.11 25.90 17.80
CA ASP A 27 22.35 26.58 16.52
C ASP A 27 21.18 26.50 15.53
N ARG A 28 20.40 25.40 15.60
CA ARG A 28 19.21 25.19 14.75
C ARG A 28 17.99 25.99 15.21
N TYR A 29 17.95 26.45 16.45
CA TYR A 29 16.83 27.20 17.00
C TYR A 29 16.57 28.49 16.21
N ALA A 30 17.64 29.22 15.88
CA ALA A 30 17.57 30.45 15.10
C ALA A 30 17.03 30.25 13.66
N ASN A 31 17.18 29.04 13.11
CA ASN A 31 16.77 28.69 11.75
C ASN A 31 15.46 27.90 11.69
N GLY A 32 14.84 27.63 12.84
CA GLY A 32 13.62 26.85 12.96
C GLY A 32 12.37 27.73 13.04
N VAL A 33 11.22 27.09 12.89
CA VAL A 33 9.92 27.72 13.12
C VAL A 33 9.11 26.89 14.11
N LYS A 34 8.22 27.56 14.86
CA LYS A 34 7.31 26.88 15.77
C LYS A 34 6.27 26.01 15.05
N THR A 35 5.83 26.43 13.87
CA THR A 35 4.80 25.71 13.12
C THR A 35 5.03 25.91 11.62
N MET A 36 5.09 24.81 10.87
CA MET A 36 5.28 24.84 9.42
C MET A 36 4.20 24.02 8.71
N LEU A 37 3.11 24.69 8.30
CA LEU A 37 2.01 24.03 7.59
C LEU A 37 2.16 24.18 6.07
N ASN A 38 2.02 23.07 5.35
CA ASN A 38 2.00 23.03 3.89
C ASN A 38 3.22 23.71 3.23
N ALA A 39 4.38 23.69 3.90
CA ALA A 39 5.64 24.21 3.38
C ALA A 39 6.74 23.15 3.45
N ILE A 40 7.71 23.28 2.55
CA ILE A 40 8.89 22.42 2.45
C ILE A 40 10.10 23.35 2.62
N PRO A 41 10.93 23.16 3.66
CA PRO A 41 12.16 23.92 3.82
C PRO A 41 13.12 23.61 2.67
N GLN A 42 13.80 24.64 2.19
CA GLN A 42 14.77 24.55 1.11
C GLN A 42 16.20 24.62 1.69
N ILE A 43 17.16 24.03 0.98
CA ILE A 43 18.56 23.98 1.42
C ILE A 43 19.17 25.40 1.37
N GLU A 44 18.72 26.21 0.41
CA GLU A 44 19.09 27.61 0.21
C GLU A 44 18.57 28.54 1.32
N GLY A 45 17.69 28.03 2.18
CA GLY A 45 17.22 28.69 3.39
C GLY A 45 15.85 29.35 3.32
N GLY A 46 15.21 29.31 2.16
CA GLY A 46 13.80 29.64 2.02
C GLY A 46 12.88 28.48 2.44
N ALA A 47 11.57 28.72 2.35
CA ALA A 47 10.56 27.67 2.39
C ALA A 47 9.66 27.82 1.16
N ARG A 48 9.37 26.71 0.48
CA ARG A 48 8.42 26.67 -0.64
C ARG A 48 7.12 26.03 -0.22
N ARG A 49 6.01 26.35 -0.89
CA ARG A 49 4.75 25.63 -0.66
C ARG A 49 4.87 24.16 -1.08
N ARG A 50 4.20 23.27 -0.34
CA ARG A 50 4.06 21.85 -0.70
C ARG A 50 3.38 21.75 -2.06
N PHE A 51 3.84 20.80 -2.88
CA PHE A 51 3.20 20.49 -4.15
C PHE A 51 1.72 20.13 -3.94
N GLY A 52 0.86 20.61 -4.83
CA GLY A 52 -0.56 20.30 -4.80
C GLY A 52 -0.84 18.81 -4.98
N PHE A 53 -2.06 18.41 -4.64
CA PHE A 53 -2.54 17.05 -4.91
C PHE A 53 -3.18 17.01 -6.29
N ARG A 54 -2.87 15.97 -7.07
CA ARG A 54 -3.60 15.64 -8.30
C ARG A 54 -4.71 14.64 -7.97
N GLN A 55 -5.94 14.96 -8.34
CA GLN A 55 -7.02 13.98 -8.28
C GLN A 55 -6.84 12.95 -9.41
N VAL A 56 -6.69 11.68 -9.04
CA VAL A 56 -6.55 10.58 -10.02
C VAL A 56 -7.92 10.05 -10.44
N ALA A 57 -8.79 9.79 -9.47
CA ALA A 57 -10.14 9.30 -9.71
C ALA A 57 -11.02 9.51 -8.47
N ALA A 58 -12.33 9.44 -8.65
CA ALA A 58 -13.28 9.30 -7.55
C ALA A 58 -13.38 7.82 -7.12
N THR A 59 -13.73 7.60 -5.85
CA THR A 59 -14.07 6.26 -5.34
C THR A 59 -15.34 5.76 -6.02
N LYS A 60 -15.49 4.43 -6.13
CA LYS A 60 -16.70 3.84 -6.75
C LYS A 60 -17.97 4.30 -6.04
N THR A 61 -17.90 4.30 -4.71
CA THR A 61 -19.02 4.58 -3.81
C THR A 61 -18.65 5.76 -2.93
N THR A 62 -19.66 6.41 -2.35
CA THR A 62 -19.50 7.47 -1.35
C THR A 62 -19.25 6.92 0.06
N GLY A 63 -19.07 5.61 0.20
CA GLY A 63 -18.87 4.93 1.47
C GLY A 63 -17.42 4.92 1.93
N ALA A 64 -17.20 4.29 3.08
CA ALA A 64 -15.86 4.03 3.58
C ALA A 64 -15.06 3.20 2.58
N THR A 65 -13.88 3.70 2.21
CA THR A 65 -12.92 2.99 1.37
C THR A 65 -11.53 3.09 1.99
N ARG A 66 -10.73 2.04 1.82
CA ARG A 66 -9.35 1.99 2.30
C ARG A 66 -8.41 1.82 1.13
N LEU A 67 -7.37 2.65 1.09
CA LEU A 67 -6.37 2.62 0.04
C LEU A 67 -5.12 1.91 0.56
N VAL A 68 -4.72 0.83 -0.10
CA VAL A 68 -3.60 -0.03 0.30
C VAL A 68 -2.50 0.03 -0.77
N PRO A 69 -1.27 0.40 -0.42
CA PRO A 69 -0.17 0.41 -1.39
C PRO A 69 0.30 -1.01 -1.70
N PHE A 70 0.55 -1.28 -2.98
CA PHE A 70 1.19 -2.50 -3.47
C PHE A 70 2.40 -2.10 -4.31
N VAL A 71 3.60 -2.30 -3.77
CA VAL A 71 4.85 -1.84 -4.40
C VAL A 71 5.63 -3.05 -4.87
N PHE A 72 5.60 -3.33 -6.17
CA PHE A 72 6.42 -4.39 -6.75
C PHE A 72 7.86 -3.93 -6.97
N SER A 73 8.03 -2.70 -7.48
CA SER A 73 9.34 -2.08 -7.67
C SER A 73 9.24 -0.54 -7.67
N LYS A 74 10.37 0.16 -7.82
CA LYS A 74 10.37 1.63 -7.95
C LYS A 74 9.62 2.13 -9.19
N SER A 75 9.56 1.32 -10.25
CA SER A 75 8.87 1.67 -11.50
C SER A 75 7.45 1.12 -11.57
N GLN A 76 7.14 0.09 -10.79
CA GLN A 76 5.84 -0.58 -10.79
C GLN A 76 5.27 -0.55 -9.37
N ALA A 77 4.51 0.50 -9.11
CA ALA A 77 3.77 0.70 -7.87
C ALA A 77 2.29 0.92 -8.20
N TYR A 78 1.45 0.27 -7.41
CA TYR A 78 0.01 0.28 -7.55
C TYR A 78 -0.64 0.64 -6.23
N PHE A 79 -1.84 1.19 -6.31
CA PHE A 79 -2.72 1.36 -5.17
C PHE A 79 -3.96 0.49 -5.35
N VAL A 80 -4.32 -0.23 -4.29
CA VAL A 80 -5.52 -1.05 -4.22
C VAL A 80 -6.55 -0.27 -3.40
N GLU A 81 -7.65 0.15 -4.02
CA GLU A 81 -8.83 0.65 -3.33
C GLU A 81 -9.65 -0.55 -2.88
N LEU A 82 -9.82 -0.73 -1.58
CA LEU A 82 -10.75 -1.67 -0.97
C LEU A 82 -12.02 -0.91 -0.58
N GLY A 83 -13.16 -1.37 -1.06
CA GLY A 83 -14.47 -0.87 -0.67
C GLY A 83 -15.41 -2.00 -0.26
N ASP A 84 -16.71 -1.73 -0.22
CA ASP A 84 -17.72 -2.70 0.20
C ASP A 84 -17.82 -3.89 -0.78
N ALA A 85 -17.23 -5.02 -0.41
CA ALA A 85 -17.14 -6.23 -1.22
C ALA A 85 -16.46 -6.07 -2.60
N TYR A 86 -15.64 -5.03 -2.79
CA TYR A 86 -14.87 -4.85 -4.02
C TYR A 86 -13.43 -4.38 -3.77
N ALA A 87 -12.57 -4.62 -4.75
CA ALA A 87 -11.22 -4.06 -4.85
C ALA A 87 -10.96 -3.53 -6.27
N ARG A 88 -10.33 -2.36 -6.37
CA ARG A 88 -9.95 -1.69 -7.63
C ARG A 88 -8.49 -1.30 -7.62
N PHE A 89 -7.90 -1.10 -8.80
CA PHE A 89 -6.47 -0.84 -8.95
C PHE A 89 -6.19 0.50 -9.61
N TYR A 90 -5.19 1.20 -9.09
CA TYR A 90 -4.76 2.51 -9.54
C TYR A 90 -3.24 2.54 -9.74
N THR A 91 -2.80 3.28 -10.75
CA THR A 91 -1.41 3.69 -10.96
C THR A 91 -1.25 5.16 -10.63
N ASP A 92 -0.03 5.68 -10.77
CA ASP A 92 0.25 7.11 -10.72
C ASP A 92 -0.57 7.90 -11.75
N SER A 93 -0.80 7.30 -12.92
CA SER A 93 -1.34 7.89 -14.14
C SER A 93 -2.85 7.78 -14.25
N GLY A 94 -3.50 6.88 -13.51
CA GLY A 94 -4.94 6.69 -13.61
C GLY A 94 -5.45 5.42 -12.95
N GLN A 95 -6.74 5.17 -13.13
CA GLN A 95 -7.35 3.89 -12.79
C GLN A 95 -7.00 2.84 -13.86
N ILE A 96 -6.69 1.61 -13.44
CA ILE A 96 -6.45 0.52 -14.38
C ILE A 96 -7.78 0.02 -14.95
N GLN A 97 -7.86 0.01 -16.27
CA GLN A 97 -9.06 -0.38 -17.01
C GLN A 97 -8.72 -1.42 -18.07
N GLN A 98 -9.67 -2.31 -18.35
CA GLN A 98 -9.65 -3.22 -19.49
C GLN A 98 -10.81 -2.83 -20.42
N SER A 99 -10.49 -2.44 -21.65
CA SER A 99 -11.49 -2.02 -22.65
C SER A 99 -12.44 -0.91 -22.16
N GLY A 100 -11.92 0.06 -21.41
CA GLY A 100 -12.69 1.18 -20.85
C GLY A 100 -13.48 0.86 -19.57
N VAL A 101 -13.42 -0.38 -19.07
CA VAL A 101 -14.07 -0.78 -17.82
C VAL A 101 -13.01 -0.94 -16.72
N PRO A 102 -13.16 -0.31 -15.55
CA PRO A 102 -12.27 -0.52 -14.41
C PRO A 102 -12.15 -1.98 -14.01
N ILE A 103 -10.91 -2.43 -13.78
CA ILE A 103 -10.67 -3.78 -13.26
C ILE A 103 -11.14 -3.82 -11.81
N GLU A 104 -12.11 -4.70 -11.55
CA GLU A 104 -12.73 -4.88 -10.24
C GLU A 104 -12.63 -6.35 -9.81
N LEU A 105 -12.26 -6.56 -8.56
CA LEU A 105 -12.21 -7.87 -7.92
C LEU A 105 -13.21 -7.91 -6.77
N ALA A 106 -14.07 -8.92 -6.74
CA ALA A 106 -14.98 -9.13 -5.62
C ALA A 106 -14.19 -9.55 -4.37
N THR A 107 -14.45 -8.89 -3.24
CA THR A 107 -13.84 -9.18 -1.94
C THR A 107 -14.91 -9.60 -0.93
N PRO A 108 -14.55 -10.39 0.10
CA PRO A 108 -15.51 -10.87 1.09
C PRO A 108 -15.77 -9.88 2.24
N TRP A 109 -15.07 -8.74 2.26
CA TRP A 109 -15.10 -7.80 3.38
C TRP A 109 -16.11 -6.68 3.15
N SER A 110 -16.87 -6.38 4.20
CA SER A 110 -17.81 -5.25 4.20
C SER A 110 -17.11 -3.92 4.48
N ALA A 111 -17.77 -2.81 4.16
CA ALA A 111 -17.29 -1.45 4.43
C ALA A 111 -16.83 -1.23 5.89
N SER A 112 -17.52 -1.85 6.86
CA SER A 112 -17.19 -1.73 8.29
C SER A 112 -15.87 -2.40 8.67
N GLN A 113 -15.46 -3.44 7.95
CA GLN A 113 -14.28 -4.26 8.25
C GLN A 113 -13.00 -3.71 7.64
N LEU A 114 -13.10 -2.75 6.71
CA LEU A 114 -11.97 -2.30 5.88
C LEU A 114 -10.80 -1.75 6.70
N PHE A 115 -11.07 -0.99 7.76
CA PHE A 115 -10.02 -0.40 8.61
C PHE A 115 -9.40 -1.40 9.59
N GLU A 116 -10.05 -2.54 9.82
CA GLU A 116 -9.54 -3.64 10.65
C GLU A 116 -8.71 -4.67 9.87
N LEU A 117 -8.64 -4.54 8.54
CA LEU A 117 -7.84 -5.43 7.71
C LEU A 117 -6.34 -5.27 8.00
N GLU A 118 -5.67 -6.40 8.10
CA GLU A 118 -4.21 -6.47 8.13
C GLU A 118 -3.73 -6.95 6.76
N TYR A 119 -2.64 -6.36 6.27
CA TYR A 119 -2.05 -6.74 5.01
C TYR A 119 -0.54 -6.88 5.11
N THR A 120 0.00 -7.83 4.37
CA THR A 120 1.44 -7.99 4.17
C THR A 120 1.71 -8.35 2.73
N GLN A 121 2.79 -7.83 2.17
CA GLN A 121 3.21 -8.12 0.81
C GLN A 121 4.44 -9.01 0.84
N ASN A 122 4.51 -9.97 -0.08
CA ASN A 122 5.72 -10.71 -0.41
C ASN A 122 5.88 -10.75 -1.93
N SER A 123 6.86 -10.00 -2.44
CA SER A 123 7.10 -9.79 -3.87
C SER A 123 5.79 -9.47 -4.61
N ASP A 124 5.34 -10.38 -5.48
CA ASP A 124 4.21 -10.22 -6.39
C ASP A 124 2.85 -10.53 -5.74
N THR A 125 2.85 -10.98 -4.48
CA THR A 125 1.65 -11.45 -3.79
C THR A 125 1.38 -10.63 -2.55
N MET A 126 0.17 -10.07 -2.47
CA MET A 126 -0.34 -9.43 -1.26
C MET A 126 -1.30 -10.35 -0.54
N PHE A 127 -1.09 -10.50 0.76
CA PHE A 127 -1.99 -11.18 1.67
C PHE A 127 -2.77 -10.13 2.44
N ILE A 128 -4.10 -10.24 2.42
CA ILE A 128 -5.00 -9.41 3.20
C ILE A 128 -5.84 -10.37 4.07
N ALA A 129 -5.96 -10.06 5.34
CA ALA A 129 -6.73 -10.86 6.29
C ALA A 129 -7.51 -9.96 7.25
N HIS A 130 -8.65 -10.47 7.71
CA HIS A 130 -9.44 -9.87 8.77
C HIS A 130 -9.32 -10.72 10.04
N ARG A 131 -9.28 -10.08 11.23
CA ARG A 131 -9.10 -10.77 12.52
C ARG A 131 -10.15 -11.84 12.77
N HIS A 132 -11.41 -11.59 12.37
CA HIS A 132 -12.52 -12.54 12.57
C HIS A 132 -12.51 -13.73 11.59
N ASP A 133 -11.77 -13.66 10.48
CA ASP A 133 -11.76 -14.74 9.48
C ASP A 133 -10.91 -15.96 9.89
N GLN A 134 -10.15 -15.86 10.99
CA GLN A 134 -9.28 -16.93 11.48
C GLN A 134 -10.02 -18.16 12.05
N ARG A 135 -11.37 -18.11 12.20
CA ARG A 135 -12.19 -19.22 12.72
C ARG A 135 -12.91 -20.06 11.65
N ARG A 136 -12.52 -19.99 10.38
CA ARG A 136 -12.95 -20.97 9.36
C ARG A 136 -11.84 -21.97 9.05
N ALA A 137 -11.39 -22.69 10.07
CA ALA A 137 -10.64 -23.91 9.91
C ALA A 137 -11.38 -25.04 10.64
N ARG A 138 -12.03 -25.90 9.83
CA ARG A 138 -12.45 -27.29 10.08
C ARG A 138 -13.93 -27.57 9.82
N VAL A 139 -14.31 -27.61 8.54
CA VAL A 139 -15.23 -28.61 7.98
C VAL A 139 -14.67 -28.94 6.59
N ARG A 140 -14.73 -30.22 6.20
CA ARG A 140 -14.23 -30.72 4.90
C ARG A 140 -14.66 -29.81 3.74
N GLY A 141 -13.68 -29.32 2.97
CA GLY A 141 -13.88 -28.58 1.72
C GLY A 141 -13.96 -27.06 1.90
N ARG A 142 -13.00 -26.36 1.27
CA ARG A 142 -12.93 -24.90 1.01
C ARG A 142 -12.46 -24.01 2.17
N HIS A 143 -11.17 -23.69 2.14
CA HIS A 143 -10.64 -22.46 2.73
C HIS A 143 -10.72 -21.34 1.68
N ALA A 144 -11.47 -20.27 1.95
CA ALA A 144 -11.44 -19.07 1.13
C ALA A 144 -10.19 -18.26 1.50
N ARG A 145 -9.18 -18.33 0.63
CA ARG A 145 -7.97 -17.51 0.70
C ARG A 145 -8.10 -16.46 -0.40
N CYS A 146 -8.37 -15.19 -0.04
CA CYS A 146 -8.35 -14.10 -1.01
C CYS A 146 -6.90 -13.66 -1.23
N SER A 147 -6.21 -14.31 -2.17
CA SER A 147 -4.97 -13.79 -2.73
C SER A 147 -5.30 -12.87 -3.90
N VAL A 148 -5.00 -11.58 -3.78
CA VAL A 148 -5.11 -10.65 -4.88
C VAL A 148 -3.83 -10.75 -5.70
N ARG A 149 -3.95 -11.29 -6.93
CA ARG A 149 -2.85 -11.32 -7.90
C ARG A 149 -3.11 -10.22 -8.92
N VAL A 150 -2.22 -9.22 -8.98
CA VAL A 150 -2.28 -8.15 -9.98
C VAL A 150 -1.77 -8.71 -11.32
N PRO A 151 -2.48 -8.50 -12.46
CA PRO A 151 -2.02 -9.01 -13.74
C PRO A 151 -0.75 -8.30 -14.23
N GLY A 152 0.34 -9.04 -14.38
CA GLY A 152 1.54 -8.66 -15.13
C GLY A 152 1.71 -9.58 -16.33
N LEU A 153 1.74 -9.00 -17.54
CA LEU A 153 1.96 -9.70 -18.81
C LEU A 153 3.37 -10.30 -18.88
N GLY A 154 3.47 -11.59 -19.27
CA GLY A 154 4.66 -12.13 -19.94
C GLY A 154 5.27 -13.44 -19.41
N HIS A 155 5.06 -14.52 -20.17
CA HIS A 155 5.95 -15.68 -20.41
C HIS A 155 5.96 -16.87 -19.43
N ARG A 156 5.08 -17.85 -19.65
CA ARG A 156 5.39 -19.16 -20.29
C ARG A 156 4.13 -20.02 -20.38
N TRP A 157 3.87 -20.48 -21.60
CA TRP A 157 2.68 -21.21 -22.02
C TRP A 157 2.62 -22.62 -21.42
N ALA A 158 1.49 -22.97 -20.81
CA ALA A 158 0.87 -24.28 -20.91
C ALA A 158 -0.51 -24.23 -20.26
N ILE A 159 -1.59 -24.30 -21.04
CA ILE A 159 -2.85 -24.93 -20.63
C ILE A 159 -3.55 -25.41 -21.91
N HIS A 160 -3.74 -26.72 -21.96
CA HIS A 160 -4.58 -27.42 -22.92
C HIS A 160 -6.03 -26.92 -22.84
N ARG A 161 -6.60 -26.74 -24.02
CA ARG A 161 -8.00 -26.46 -24.35
C ARG A 161 -8.92 -27.59 -23.84
N ILE A 162 -9.93 -27.25 -23.04
CA ILE A 162 -11.23 -27.95 -23.00
C ILE A 162 -12.36 -26.90 -22.88
N LEU A 163 -13.38 -27.08 -23.71
CA LEU A 163 -14.61 -26.32 -23.86
C LEU A 163 -15.50 -26.31 -22.60
N GLY A 164 -16.26 -25.23 -22.43
CA GLY A 164 -17.59 -25.26 -21.82
C GLY A 164 -17.76 -24.54 -20.47
N ALA A 165 -18.48 -23.40 -20.53
CA ALA A 165 -19.32 -22.80 -19.49
C ALA A 165 -18.71 -22.43 -18.10
N GLU A 166 -18.71 -21.11 -17.85
CA GLU A 166 -18.97 -20.43 -16.58
C GLU A 166 -18.51 -21.09 -15.27
N ARG A 167 -17.35 -20.64 -14.75
CA ARG A 167 -17.10 -20.36 -13.32
C ARG A 167 -15.68 -19.79 -13.13
N LEU A 168 -15.59 -18.70 -12.38
CA LEU A 168 -14.34 -18.12 -11.87
C LEU A 168 -13.57 -19.19 -11.07
N HIS A 169 -12.40 -19.60 -11.56
CA HIS A 169 -11.53 -20.56 -10.90
C HIS A 169 -10.54 -19.86 -9.95
N VAL A 170 -10.67 -20.14 -8.66
CA VAL A 170 -9.63 -19.87 -7.65
C VAL A 170 -8.51 -20.89 -7.82
N HIS A 171 -7.32 -20.45 -8.20
CA HIS A 171 -6.15 -21.32 -8.31
C HIS A 171 -5.56 -21.63 -6.93
N VAL A 172 -5.74 -22.87 -6.47
CA VAL A 172 -4.99 -23.46 -5.35
C VAL A 172 -3.71 -24.09 -5.91
N GLN A 173 -2.55 -23.49 -5.64
CA GLN A 173 -1.26 -24.15 -5.89
C GLN A 173 -0.97 -25.17 -4.78
N LEU A 174 -0.98 -26.45 -5.14
CA LEU A 174 -0.45 -27.53 -4.31
C LEU A 174 1.08 -27.44 -4.32
N ARG A 175 1.71 -27.18 -3.17
CA ARG A 175 3.14 -27.49 -2.96
C ARG A 175 3.29 -29.01 -2.91
N ARG A 176 4.31 -29.55 -3.61
CA ARG A 176 4.68 -30.96 -3.57
C ARG A 176 4.98 -31.42 -2.14
N PRO A 177 4.67 -32.68 -1.79
CA PRO A 177 4.75 -33.18 -0.43
C PRO A 177 6.18 -33.32 0.05
N THR A 178 6.33 -33.11 1.35
CA THR A 178 7.44 -33.52 2.22
C THR A 178 8.10 -34.84 1.82
N ASP A 179 9.43 -34.88 1.80
CA ASP A 179 10.15 -36.12 2.13
C ASP A 179 11.21 -35.84 3.21
N LEU A 180 10.82 -36.12 4.45
CA LEU A 180 11.71 -36.35 5.56
C LEU A 180 12.16 -37.81 5.45
N ARG A 181 13.35 -38.08 4.90
CA ARG A 181 14.09 -39.31 5.22
C ARG A 181 15.57 -39.03 5.43
N ARG A 182 15.98 -39.27 6.68
CA ARG A 182 17.35 -39.59 7.09
C ARG A 182 17.94 -40.60 6.12
N HIS A 183 19.22 -40.48 5.76
CA HIS A 183 20.20 -41.56 5.84
C HIS A 183 21.61 -41.05 5.45
N ALA A 184 22.57 -41.38 6.33
CA ALA A 184 23.99 -41.58 6.09
C ALA A 184 24.84 -40.42 5.56
N TRP A 185 25.51 -39.75 6.50
CA TRP A 185 26.91 -39.39 6.34
C TRP A 185 27.73 -40.65 5.99
N ARG A 186 28.45 -40.64 4.87
CA ARG A 186 29.73 -41.34 4.70
C ARG A 186 30.53 -40.70 3.55
N SER A 187 31.76 -40.41 3.90
CA SER A 187 32.88 -39.92 3.09
C SER A 187 33.18 -40.78 1.87
N LEU A 188 33.53 -40.13 0.76
CA LEU A 188 34.81 -40.23 0.04
C LEU A 188 34.95 -39.01 -0.87
#